data_AF-A0A238KNL6-F1
#
_entry.id   AF-A0A238KNL6-F1
#
_cell.length_a   1.000
_cell.length_b   1.000
_cell.length_c   1.000
_cell.angle_alpha   90.00
_cell.angle_beta   90.00
_cell.angle_gamma   90.00
#
_symmetry.space_group_name_H-M   'P 1'
#
loop_
_entity.id
_entity.type
_entity.pdbx_description
1 polymer ?
#
loop_
_entity_poly.entity_id
_entity_poly.type
_entity_poly.pdbx_seq_one_letter_code
_entity_poly.pdbx_strand_id
1 'polypeptide(L)'
;MVDLLRARAGFETGDGTLTVAGQSFAARVADGVPDAPATPATTAAETLARFGTAQPAADGPRTPWRRSPSTLGACAALPAGALETLRLGDGVAETRSGSATARGTAWHLAFRVLAGRPDLAGRIAAATGLPDAAIAQIAAQARALTAWLADRGYDDLHFELPLQETSADGSETNAILDCLAEGPDGLLIIDHKSGPCPDPEARFAAYQPQLAAYAAMVHRRWPDKKINGLAIHWMSEGTLSLARLPVEVLA
;
A
#
# COMPACT_ATOMS: atom_id res chain seq x y z
N MET A 1 -20.67 -4.17 5.43
CA MET A 1 -21.25 -4.57 4.12
C MET A 1 -22.74 -4.88 4.24
N VAL A 2 -23.17 -5.65 5.24
CA VAL A 2 -24.60 -5.90 5.56
C VAL A 2 -25.38 -4.61 5.86
N ASP A 3 -24.79 -3.65 6.55
CA ASP A 3 -25.49 -2.39 6.89
C ASP A 3 -25.85 -1.55 5.66
N LEU A 4 -25.01 -1.62 4.62
CA LEU A 4 -25.26 -0.91 3.36
C LEU A 4 -26.40 -1.56 2.58
N LEU A 5 -26.52 -2.89 2.63
CA LEU A 5 -27.63 -3.63 2.05
C LEU A 5 -28.94 -3.37 2.80
N ARG A 6 -28.91 -3.34 4.14
CA ARG A 6 -30.08 -2.99 4.96
C ARG A 6 -30.55 -1.57 4.67
N ALA A 7 -29.63 -0.61 4.71
CA ALA A 7 -29.95 0.81 4.59
C ALA A 7 -30.37 1.24 3.18
N ARG A 8 -29.87 0.61 2.11
CA ARG A 8 -30.13 1.06 0.73
C ARG A 8 -30.99 0.12 -0.11
N ALA A 9 -31.04 -1.15 0.23
CA ALA A 9 -31.78 -2.14 -0.55
C ALA A 9 -32.94 -2.77 0.24
N GLY A 10 -33.26 -2.28 1.45
CA GLY A 10 -34.33 -2.87 2.27
C GLY A 10 -34.05 -4.34 2.55
N PHE A 11 -32.79 -4.68 2.81
CA PHE A 11 -32.37 -6.05 3.05
C PHE A 11 -32.92 -6.54 4.39
N GLU A 12 -33.74 -7.57 4.35
CA GLU A 12 -34.31 -8.22 5.53
C GLU A 12 -34.16 -9.74 5.43
N THR A 13 -33.92 -10.37 6.57
CA THR A 13 -33.79 -11.82 6.70
C THR A 13 -34.90 -12.33 7.60
N GLY A 14 -35.66 -13.32 7.13
CA GLY A 14 -36.63 -14.07 7.91
C GLY A 14 -36.34 -15.57 7.85
N ASP A 15 -37.13 -16.37 8.56
CA ASP A 15 -36.98 -17.82 8.55
C ASP A 15 -37.26 -18.39 7.14
N GLY A 16 -36.18 -18.81 6.47
CA GLY A 16 -36.25 -19.41 5.14
C GLY A 16 -36.39 -18.42 3.98
N THR A 17 -36.36 -17.11 4.24
CA THR A 17 -36.60 -16.07 3.23
C THR A 17 -35.65 -14.90 3.37
N LEU A 18 -35.21 -14.37 2.24
CA LEU A 18 -34.40 -13.16 2.15
C LEU A 18 -35.12 -12.15 1.26
N THR A 19 -35.31 -10.94 1.77
CA THR A 19 -35.93 -9.83 1.04
C THR A 19 -34.87 -8.81 0.67
N VAL A 20 -34.84 -8.41 -0.60
CA VAL A 20 -33.98 -7.34 -1.10
C VAL A 20 -34.71 -6.59 -2.21
N ALA A 21 -34.63 -5.26 -2.17
CA ALA A 21 -35.34 -4.34 -3.07
C ALA A 21 -36.85 -4.60 -3.19
N GLY A 22 -37.49 -5.05 -2.09
CA GLY A 22 -38.91 -5.38 -2.05
C GLY A 22 -39.30 -6.71 -2.71
N GLN A 23 -38.32 -7.49 -3.18
CA GLN A 23 -38.53 -8.83 -3.72
C GLN A 23 -38.06 -9.88 -2.71
N SER A 24 -38.83 -10.96 -2.59
CA SER A 24 -38.58 -12.01 -1.61
C SER A 24 -38.12 -13.29 -2.29
N PHE A 25 -37.06 -13.89 -1.77
CA PHE A 25 -36.39 -15.06 -2.31
C PHE A 25 -36.31 -16.16 -1.26
N ALA A 26 -36.57 -17.41 -1.65
CA ALA A 26 -36.30 -18.54 -0.78
C ALA A 26 -34.80 -18.62 -0.50
N ALA A 27 -34.42 -18.64 0.77
CA ALA A 27 -33.02 -18.61 1.18
C ALA A 27 -32.82 -19.41 2.46
N ARG A 28 -31.70 -20.13 2.56
CA ARG A 28 -31.28 -20.74 3.83
C ARG A 28 -30.51 -19.67 4.61
N VAL A 29 -31.16 -19.09 5.62
CA VAL A 29 -30.54 -18.14 6.54
C VAL A 29 -30.04 -18.91 7.75
N ALA A 30 -28.78 -18.70 8.11
CA ALA A 30 -28.18 -19.25 9.32
C ALA A 30 -27.37 -18.14 9.99
N ASP A 31 -27.32 -18.16 11.32
CA ASP A 31 -26.46 -17.24 12.07
C ASP A 31 -25.01 -17.47 11.66
N GLY A 32 -24.33 -16.38 11.29
CA GLY A 32 -22.91 -16.39 10.99
C GLY A 32 -22.09 -16.61 12.26
N VAL A 33 -20.81 -16.96 12.09
CA VAL A 33 -19.85 -16.92 13.19
C VAL A 33 -19.71 -15.45 13.64
N PRO A 34 -19.87 -15.12 14.94
CA PRO A 34 -19.73 -13.75 15.42
C PRO A 34 -18.36 -13.15 15.04
N ASP A 35 -18.32 -11.88 14.61
CA ASP A 35 -17.07 -11.16 14.30
C ASP A 35 -16.19 -10.95 15.52
N ALA A 36 -16.80 -10.87 16.71
CA ALA A 36 -16.06 -10.93 17.95
C ALA A 36 -15.69 -12.40 18.22
N PRO A 37 -14.40 -12.72 18.48
CA PRO A 37 -14.07 -14.07 18.94
C PRO A 37 -14.93 -14.35 20.16
N ALA A 38 -15.66 -15.46 20.14
CA ALA A 38 -16.41 -15.89 21.30
C ALA A 38 -15.46 -15.88 22.50
N THR A 39 -15.85 -15.25 23.60
CA THR A 39 -15.15 -15.46 24.88
C THR A 39 -15.10 -16.98 25.06
N PRO A 40 -13.92 -17.60 25.07
CA PRO A 40 -13.85 -19.05 25.09
C PRO A 40 -14.61 -19.51 26.32
N ALA A 41 -15.69 -20.28 26.09
CA ALA A 41 -16.33 -20.96 27.19
C ALA A 41 -15.24 -21.81 27.86
N THR A 42 -15.11 -21.70 29.18
CA THR A 42 -14.33 -22.67 29.94
C THR A 42 -15.09 -23.99 29.92
N THR A 43 -15.03 -24.67 28.78
CA THR A 43 -15.44 -26.05 28.66
C THR A 43 -14.32 -26.87 29.29
N ALA A 44 -14.67 -27.84 30.13
CA ALA A 44 -13.70 -28.87 30.49
C ALA A 44 -13.16 -29.43 29.17
N ALA A 45 -11.86 -29.23 28.93
CA ALA A 45 -11.27 -29.50 27.63
C ALA A 45 -11.57 -30.95 27.25
N GLU A 46 -12.40 -31.17 26.23
CA GLU A 46 -12.44 -32.47 25.59
C GLU A 46 -11.05 -32.70 25.03
N THR A 47 -10.38 -33.73 25.54
CA THR A 47 -9.02 -34.08 25.15
C THR A 47 -9.07 -34.60 23.71
N LEU A 48 -9.02 -33.68 22.75
CA LEU A 48 -8.84 -34.03 21.35
C LEU A 48 -7.58 -34.89 21.23
N ALA A 49 -7.67 -36.00 20.50
CA ALA A 49 -6.52 -36.84 20.22
C ALA A 49 -5.44 -35.98 19.54
N ARG A 50 -4.34 -35.73 20.24
CA ARG A 50 -3.21 -34.98 19.71
C ARG A 50 -2.29 -35.94 18.99
N PHE A 51 -1.85 -35.57 17.79
CA PHE A 51 -0.76 -36.27 17.14
C PHE A 51 0.57 -35.89 17.82
N GLY A 52 1.34 -36.91 18.22
CA GLY A 52 2.66 -36.73 18.84
C GLY A 52 2.64 -36.59 20.36
N THR A 53 3.84 -36.62 20.95
CA THR A 53 4.04 -36.38 22.38
C THR A 53 4.07 -34.88 22.65
N ALA A 54 3.34 -34.43 23.68
CA ALA A 54 3.42 -33.04 24.11
C ALA A 54 4.85 -32.75 24.60
N GLN A 55 5.58 -31.94 23.85
CA GLN A 55 6.88 -31.42 24.24
C GLN A 55 6.67 -30.00 24.76
N PRO A 56 7.37 -29.59 25.83
CA PRO A 56 7.43 -28.17 26.18
C PRO A 56 7.97 -27.39 24.98
N ALA A 57 7.40 -26.20 24.74
CA ALA A 57 7.96 -25.30 23.73
C ALA A 57 9.44 -25.07 24.07
N ALA A 58 10.33 -25.28 23.09
CA ALA A 58 11.73 -25.01 23.28
C ALA A 58 11.90 -23.55 23.71
N ASP A 59 12.57 -23.34 24.85
CA ASP A 59 12.82 -21.99 25.35
C ASP A 59 13.95 -21.40 24.51
N GLY A 60 13.59 -20.52 23.59
CA GLY A 60 14.50 -19.97 22.60
C GLY A 60 14.04 -18.59 22.14
N PRO A 61 14.95 -17.78 21.57
CA PRO A 61 14.60 -16.47 21.06
C PRO A 61 13.52 -16.60 19.97
N ARG A 62 12.42 -15.87 20.14
CA ARG A 62 11.34 -15.83 19.16
C ARG A 62 11.66 -14.79 18.09
N THR A 63 11.57 -15.20 16.83
CA THR A 63 11.69 -14.30 15.69
C THR A 63 10.30 -13.96 15.14
N PRO A 64 10.07 -12.73 14.66
CA PRO A 64 8.81 -12.40 14.00
C PRO A 64 8.62 -13.26 12.76
N TRP A 65 7.43 -13.86 12.59
CA TRP A 65 7.11 -14.61 11.38
C TRP A 65 7.08 -13.70 10.14
N ARG A 66 6.49 -12.50 10.27
CA ARG A 66 6.39 -11.49 9.19
C ARG A 66 6.77 -10.10 9.67
N ARG A 67 7.41 -9.34 8.79
CA ARG A 67 7.77 -7.93 8.94
C ARG A 67 7.31 -7.14 7.70
N SER A 68 7.03 -5.85 7.88
CA SER A 68 6.87 -4.90 6.78
C SER A 68 8.01 -3.88 6.81
N PRO A 69 8.42 -3.32 5.66
CA PRO A 69 9.42 -2.24 5.61
C PRO A 69 9.09 -1.04 6.50
N SER A 70 7.81 -0.72 6.66
CA SER A 70 7.32 0.35 7.56
C SER A 70 7.48 0.03 9.05
N THR A 71 7.71 -1.23 9.43
CA THR A 71 7.89 -1.68 10.82
C THR A 71 9.33 -2.01 11.15
N LEU A 72 10.24 -1.97 10.17
CA LEU A 72 11.66 -2.15 10.41
C LEU A 72 12.15 -0.95 11.22
N GLY A 73 12.75 -1.23 12.39
CA GLY A 73 13.45 -0.23 13.18
C GLY A 73 14.54 0.46 12.34
N ALA A 74 14.96 1.66 12.76
CA ALA A 74 15.86 2.53 12.02
C ALA A 74 16.97 1.75 11.29
N CYS A 75 16.85 1.64 9.97
CA CYS A 75 17.97 1.30 9.12
C CYS A 75 18.95 2.47 9.13
N ALA A 76 20.24 2.23 8.89
CA ALA A 76 21.20 3.32 8.76
C ALA A 76 20.68 4.31 7.72
N ALA A 77 20.52 5.58 8.12
CA ALA A 77 20.00 6.59 7.22
C ALA A 77 20.93 6.70 6.01
N LEU A 78 20.38 6.49 4.80
CA LEU A 78 21.12 6.77 3.58
C LEU A 78 21.58 8.24 3.60
N PRO A 79 22.80 8.59 3.17
CA PRO A 79 23.18 9.98 3.00
C PRO A 79 22.28 10.58 1.91
N ALA A 80 21.29 11.38 2.32
CA ALA A 80 20.46 12.11 1.38
C ALA A 80 21.20 13.39 0.99
N GLY A 81 21.42 13.60 -0.32
CA GLY A 81 21.74 14.93 -0.83
C GLY A 81 20.57 15.91 -0.59
N ALA A 82 20.76 17.18 -0.94
CA ALA A 82 19.67 18.16 -0.87
C ALA A 82 18.43 17.65 -1.64
N LEU A 83 17.25 17.80 -1.02
CA LEU A 83 16.00 17.30 -1.56
C LEU A 83 15.56 18.18 -2.75
N GLU A 84 15.53 17.60 -3.95
CA GLU A 84 14.98 18.28 -5.13
C GLU A 84 13.45 18.21 -5.06
N THR A 85 12.75 19.34 -5.15
CA THR A 85 11.28 19.36 -5.16
C THR A 85 10.76 19.88 -6.50
N LEU A 86 9.89 19.08 -7.11
CA LEU A 86 9.25 19.35 -8.40
C LEU A 86 7.74 19.51 -8.19
N ARG A 87 7.11 20.43 -8.93
CA ARG A 87 5.64 20.51 -9.02
C ARG A 87 5.13 19.62 -10.14
N LEU A 88 4.20 18.72 -9.81
CA LEU A 88 3.50 17.82 -10.74
C LEU A 88 2.09 18.32 -11.07
N GLY A 89 1.54 19.22 -10.27
CA GLY A 89 0.23 19.82 -10.53
C GLY A 89 -0.32 20.53 -9.30
N ASP A 90 -1.64 20.63 -9.25
CA ASP A 90 -2.34 21.05 -8.04
C ASP A 90 -2.55 19.84 -7.12
N GLY A 91 -2.50 20.10 -5.82
CA GLY A 91 -2.83 19.11 -4.80
C GLY A 91 -4.26 18.59 -4.94
N VAL A 92 -4.46 17.31 -4.64
CA VAL A 92 -5.79 16.70 -4.69
C VAL A 92 -6.65 17.27 -3.56
N ALA A 93 -7.67 18.04 -3.93
CA ALA A 93 -8.51 18.78 -3.00
C ALA A 93 -9.76 17.97 -2.61
N GLU A 94 -9.57 16.72 -2.18
CA GLU A 94 -10.69 15.85 -1.82
C GLU A 94 -10.91 15.76 -0.31
N THR A 95 -12.12 16.12 0.12
CA THR A 95 -12.50 16.34 1.53
C THR A 95 -13.35 15.21 2.12
N ARG A 96 -13.43 14.07 1.42
CA ARG A 96 -14.25 12.92 1.81
C ARG A 96 -14.18 12.65 3.33
N SER A 97 -15.37 12.59 3.93
CA SER A 97 -15.60 12.16 5.32
C SER A 97 -15.42 10.65 5.44
N GLY A 98 -14.16 10.22 5.45
CA GLY A 98 -13.75 8.83 5.66
C GLY A 98 -12.41 8.77 6.39
N SER A 99 -11.96 7.57 6.76
CA SER A 99 -10.65 7.42 7.39
C SER A 99 -9.54 7.85 6.43
N ALA A 100 -8.45 8.42 6.97
CA ALA A 100 -7.29 8.81 6.18
C ALA A 100 -6.72 7.63 5.38
N THR A 101 -6.78 6.42 5.94
CA THR A 101 -6.36 5.17 5.29
C THR A 101 -7.20 4.86 4.06
N ALA A 102 -8.54 4.89 4.16
CA ALA A 102 -9.42 4.60 3.03
C ALA A 102 -9.24 5.61 1.89
N ARG A 103 -9.02 6.89 2.24
CA ARG A 103 -8.69 7.94 1.26
C ARG A 103 -7.36 7.63 0.56
N GLY A 104 -6.32 7.28 1.32
CA GLY A 104 -5.02 6.93 0.76
C GLY A 104 -5.08 5.74 -0.20
N THR A 105 -5.76 4.66 0.20
CA THR A 105 -5.98 3.50 -0.67
C THR A 105 -6.69 3.88 -1.97
N ALA A 106 -7.75 4.70 -1.89
CA ALA A 106 -8.47 5.16 -3.08
C ALA A 106 -7.57 5.98 -4.02
N TRP A 107 -6.72 6.84 -3.47
CA TRP A 107 -5.81 7.69 -4.25
C TRP A 107 -4.71 6.87 -4.93
N HIS A 108 -4.08 5.91 -4.22
CA HIS A 108 -3.08 5.01 -4.82
C HIS A 108 -3.67 4.19 -5.97
N LEU A 109 -4.86 3.60 -5.75
CA LEU A 109 -5.55 2.82 -6.79
C LEU A 109 -5.87 3.68 -8.02
N ALA A 110 -6.40 4.89 -7.82
CA ALA A 110 -6.67 5.81 -8.91
C ALA A 110 -5.39 6.20 -9.65
N PHE A 111 -4.32 6.55 -8.92
CA PHE A 111 -3.03 6.93 -9.51
C PHE A 111 -2.45 5.81 -10.35
N ARG A 112 -2.39 4.58 -9.82
CA ARG A 112 -1.92 3.39 -10.53
C ARG A 112 -2.66 3.20 -11.86
N VAL A 113 -3.98 3.29 -11.85
CA VAL A 113 -4.79 3.12 -13.07
C VAL A 113 -4.48 4.26 -14.05
N LEU A 114 -4.45 5.50 -13.59
CA LEU A 114 -4.23 6.65 -14.47
C LEU A 114 -2.82 6.69 -15.07
N ALA A 115 -1.82 6.21 -14.34
CA ALA A 115 -0.44 6.17 -14.80
C ALA A 115 -0.12 4.94 -15.67
N GLY A 116 -0.63 3.74 -15.31
CA GLY A 116 -0.29 2.49 -15.98
C GLY A 116 -1.36 1.91 -16.91
N ARG A 117 -2.64 2.21 -16.70
CA ARG A 117 -3.79 1.71 -17.47
C ARG A 117 -4.85 2.79 -17.71
N PRO A 118 -4.48 3.91 -18.37
CA PRO A 118 -5.39 5.04 -18.57
C PRO A 118 -6.66 4.65 -19.37
N ASP A 119 -6.61 3.56 -20.14
CA ASP A 119 -7.76 2.96 -20.81
C ASP A 119 -8.88 2.52 -19.84
N LEU A 120 -8.55 2.27 -18.57
CA LEU A 120 -9.49 1.89 -17.52
C LEU A 120 -9.98 3.09 -16.68
N ALA A 121 -9.63 4.32 -17.04
CA ALA A 121 -9.96 5.52 -16.25
C ALA A 121 -11.46 5.66 -15.94
N GLY A 122 -12.34 5.28 -16.88
CA GLY A 122 -13.79 5.30 -16.69
C GLY A 122 -14.31 4.39 -15.57
N ARG A 123 -13.50 3.47 -15.04
CA ARG A 123 -13.89 2.56 -13.94
C ARG A 123 -13.49 3.09 -12.56
N ILE A 124 -12.66 4.13 -12.48
CA ILE A 124 -12.05 4.60 -11.22
C ILE A 124 -13.11 5.10 -10.25
N ALA A 125 -14.07 5.91 -10.72
CA ALA A 125 -15.13 6.46 -9.87
C ALA A 125 -15.94 5.34 -9.19
N ALA A 126 -16.31 4.29 -9.95
CA ALA A 126 -17.05 3.16 -9.39
C ALA A 126 -16.21 2.34 -8.39
N ALA A 127 -14.91 2.14 -8.65
CA ALA A 127 -14.04 1.33 -7.82
C ALA A 127 -13.57 2.02 -6.52
N THR A 128 -13.39 3.34 -6.57
CA THR A 128 -12.79 4.13 -5.47
C THR A 128 -13.82 5.03 -4.77
N GLY A 129 -14.90 5.37 -5.48
CA GLY A 129 -15.89 6.37 -5.08
C GLY A 129 -15.34 7.79 -5.03
N LEU A 130 -14.16 8.06 -5.62
CA LEU A 130 -13.62 9.39 -5.74
C LEU A 130 -14.50 10.26 -6.66
N PRO A 131 -14.67 11.55 -6.35
CA PRO A 131 -15.35 12.47 -7.25
C PRO A 131 -14.49 12.74 -8.49
N ASP A 132 -15.14 13.07 -9.61
CA ASP A 132 -14.48 13.32 -10.90
C ASP A 132 -13.40 14.42 -10.81
N ALA A 133 -13.62 15.43 -9.98
CA ALA A 133 -12.63 16.49 -9.74
C ALA A 133 -11.32 15.94 -9.15
N ALA A 134 -11.41 15.05 -8.16
CA ALA A 134 -10.23 14.42 -7.56
C ALA A 134 -9.53 13.50 -8.56
N ILE A 135 -10.30 12.73 -9.34
CA ILE A 135 -9.76 11.86 -10.40
C ILE A 135 -9.03 12.70 -11.44
N ALA A 136 -9.57 13.85 -11.84
CA ALA A 136 -8.93 14.76 -12.79
C ALA A 136 -7.60 15.34 -12.25
N GLN A 137 -7.55 15.71 -10.98
CA GLN A 137 -6.32 16.19 -10.32
C GLN A 137 -5.26 15.08 -10.27
N ILE A 138 -5.63 13.86 -9.84
CA ILE A 138 -4.73 12.70 -9.84
C ILE A 138 -4.25 12.40 -11.26
N ALA A 139 -5.13 12.52 -12.27
CA ALA A 139 -4.77 12.27 -13.66
C ALA A 139 -3.76 13.30 -14.20
N ALA A 140 -3.90 14.56 -13.80
CA ALA A 140 -2.93 15.60 -14.14
C ALA A 140 -1.55 15.30 -13.53
N GLN A 141 -1.51 14.96 -12.24
CA GLN A 141 -0.28 14.57 -11.55
C GLN A 141 0.35 13.31 -12.18
N ALA A 142 -0.44 12.29 -12.50
CA ALA A 142 0.03 11.05 -13.12
C ALA A 142 0.67 11.31 -14.50
N ARG A 143 0.03 12.14 -15.34
CA ARG A 143 0.61 12.54 -16.63
C ARG A 143 1.90 13.34 -16.46
N ALA A 144 1.94 14.28 -15.51
CA ALA A 144 3.13 15.05 -15.25
C ALA A 144 4.30 14.18 -14.76
N LEU A 145 4.04 13.24 -13.84
CA LEU A 145 5.07 12.34 -13.34
C LEU A 145 5.60 11.41 -14.44
N THR A 146 4.71 10.77 -15.18
CA THR A 146 5.10 9.83 -16.25
C THR A 146 5.85 10.53 -17.38
N ALA A 147 5.44 11.75 -17.77
CA ALA A 147 6.19 12.57 -18.73
C ALA A 147 7.58 12.94 -18.19
N TRP A 148 7.66 13.39 -16.93
CA TRP A 148 8.92 13.77 -16.31
C TRP A 148 9.91 12.59 -16.20
N LEU A 149 9.39 11.38 -15.95
CA LEU A 149 10.14 10.13 -15.92
C LEU A 149 10.64 9.76 -17.33
N ALA A 150 9.75 9.78 -18.33
CA ALA A 150 10.09 9.48 -19.71
C ALA A 150 11.16 10.44 -20.26
N ASP A 151 11.07 11.74 -19.96
CA ASP A 151 12.07 12.75 -20.34
C ASP A 151 13.47 12.46 -19.76
N ARG A 152 13.56 11.63 -18.72
CA ARG A 152 14.80 11.19 -18.06
C ARG A 152 15.22 9.77 -18.44
N GLY A 153 14.53 9.16 -19.41
CA GLY A 153 14.83 7.82 -19.89
C GLY A 153 14.29 6.69 -19.02
N TYR A 154 13.39 6.97 -18.07
CA TYR A 154 12.67 5.91 -17.36
C TYR A 154 11.43 5.52 -18.17
N ASP A 155 11.58 4.56 -19.07
CA ASP A 155 10.56 4.13 -20.02
C ASP A 155 9.77 2.89 -19.56
N ASP A 156 10.28 2.14 -18.59
CA ASP A 156 9.61 0.99 -17.99
C ASP A 156 9.19 1.28 -16.55
N LEU A 157 7.87 1.26 -16.29
CA LEU A 157 7.28 1.64 -15.00
C LEU A 157 6.54 0.46 -14.37
N HIS A 158 7.04 0.02 -13.21
CA HIS A 158 6.47 -1.08 -12.44
C HIS A 158 5.65 -0.55 -11.27
N PHE A 159 4.33 -0.54 -11.41
CA PHE A 159 3.43 -0.10 -10.34
C PHE A 159 2.98 -1.24 -9.42
N GLU A 160 2.90 -0.98 -8.12
CA GLU A 160 2.52 -1.95 -7.07
C GLU A 160 3.37 -3.23 -7.14
N LEU A 161 4.69 -3.06 -7.23
CA LEU A 161 5.65 -4.16 -7.39
C LEU A 161 5.82 -4.91 -6.06
N PRO A 162 5.38 -6.19 -5.96
CA PRO A 162 5.57 -6.97 -4.75
C PRO A 162 7.03 -7.43 -4.65
N LEU A 163 7.64 -7.22 -3.48
CA LEU A 163 8.93 -7.80 -3.12
C LEU A 163 8.78 -8.62 -1.84
N GLN A 164 9.47 -9.74 -1.79
CA GLN A 164 9.52 -10.62 -0.62
C GLN A 164 10.95 -11.07 -0.37
N GLU A 165 11.33 -11.12 0.89
CA GLU A 165 12.62 -11.63 1.33
C GLU A 165 12.48 -12.50 2.56
N THR A 166 13.33 -13.51 2.63
CA THR A 166 13.49 -14.36 3.80
C THR A 166 14.85 -14.07 4.42
N SER A 167 14.85 -13.63 5.68
CA SER A 167 16.08 -13.41 6.44
C SER A 167 16.68 -14.73 6.93
N ALA A 168 17.96 -14.69 7.32
CA ALA A 168 18.68 -15.86 7.82
C ALA A 168 18.04 -16.50 9.07
N ASP A 169 17.28 -15.72 9.84
CA ASP A 169 16.53 -16.15 11.01
C ASP A 169 15.14 -16.75 10.68
N GLY A 170 14.84 -16.91 9.39
CA GLY A 170 13.58 -17.44 8.87
C GLY A 170 12.44 -16.43 8.79
N SER A 171 12.64 -15.19 9.24
CA SER A 171 11.60 -14.16 9.18
C SER A 171 11.39 -13.66 7.75
N GLU A 172 10.13 -13.42 7.38
CA GLU A 172 9.78 -12.90 6.06
C GLU A 172 9.49 -11.40 6.08
N THR A 173 10.07 -10.65 5.16
CA THR A 173 9.74 -9.24 4.92
C THR A 173 8.98 -9.13 3.60
N ASN A 174 7.75 -8.62 3.66
CA ASN A 174 6.92 -8.39 2.49
C ASN A 174 6.75 -6.88 2.25
N ALA A 175 6.93 -6.47 1.00
CA ALA A 175 6.84 -5.09 0.56
C ALA A 175 6.02 -4.98 -0.72
N ILE A 176 5.35 -3.84 -0.90
CA ILE A 176 4.79 -3.44 -2.18
C ILE A 176 5.32 -2.04 -2.45
N LEU A 177 6.12 -1.89 -3.50
CA LEU A 177 6.59 -0.58 -3.94
C LEU A 177 5.49 0.05 -4.80
N ASP A 178 5.13 1.28 -4.50
CA ASP A 178 4.10 1.98 -5.29
C ASP A 178 4.53 2.12 -6.76
N CYS A 179 5.79 2.52 -6.99
CA CYS A 179 6.38 2.58 -8.32
C CYS A 179 7.90 2.34 -8.29
N LEU A 180 8.37 1.45 -9.15
CA LEU A 180 9.77 1.33 -9.55
C LEU A 180 9.89 1.74 -11.01
N ALA A 181 10.56 2.86 -11.25
CA ALA A 181 10.84 3.35 -12.59
C ALA A 181 12.23 2.84 -13.04
N GLU A 182 12.29 2.23 -14.21
CA GLU A 182 13.49 1.64 -14.80
C GLU A 182 13.83 2.34 -16.11
N GLY A 183 15.13 2.61 -16.27
CA GLY A 183 15.72 3.16 -17.47
C GLY A 183 17.14 2.62 -17.67
N PRO A 184 17.82 2.98 -18.77
CA PRO A 184 19.15 2.46 -19.09
C PRO A 184 20.21 2.86 -18.05
N ASP A 185 20.03 3.99 -17.39
CA ASP A 185 20.95 4.52 -16.38
C ASP A 185 20.67 3.99 -14.95
N GLY A 186 19.65 3.14 -14.78
CA GLY A 186 19.32 2.50 -13.51
C GLY A 186 17.86 2.66 -13.08
N LEU A 187 17.64 2.61 -11.77
CA LEU A 187 16.34 2.53 -11.13
C LEU A 187 16.03 3.77 -10.28
N LEU A 188 14.77 4.17 -10.25
CA LEU A 188 14.26 5.20 -9.35
C LEU A 188 13.05 4.63 -8.58
N ILE A 189 13.13 4.65 -7.25
CA ILE A 189 12.03 4.20 -6.38
C ILE A 189 11.15 5.40 -6.05
N ILE A 190 9.85 5.27 -6.26
CA ILE A 190 8.87 6.31 -5.98
C ILE A 190 7.77 5.73 -5.10
N ASP A 191 7.54 6.36 -3.96
CA ASP A 191 6.44 6.07 -3.06
C ASP A 191 5.40 7.22 -3.15
N HIS A 192 4.12 6.90 -3.04
CA HIS A 192 3.02 7.85 -3.10
C HIS A 192 2.46 8.09 -1.69
N LYS A 193 2.20 9.35 -1.34
CA LYS A 193 1.63 9.71 -0.04
C LYS A 193 0.47 10.68 -0.23
N SER A 194 -0.68 10.30 0.31
CA SER A 194 -1.93 11.08 0.28
C SER A 194 -2.16 11.95 1.52
N GLY A 195 -1.25 11.92 2.50
CA GLY A 195 -1.34 12.73 3.72
C GLY A 195 -0.70 14.10 3.52
N PRO A 196 -1.15 15.15 4.23
CA PRO A 196 -0.61 16.49 4.07
C PRO A 196 0.89 16.56 4.39
N CYS A 197 1.61 17.41 3.68
CA CYS A 197 3.06 17.57 3.74
C CYS A 197 3.44 19.06 3.93
N PRO A 198 3.23 19.62 5.14
CA PRO A 198 3.56 21.02 5.40
C PRO A 198 5.07 21.28 5.43
N ASP A 199 5.87 20.26 5.75
CA ASP A 199 7.33 20.28 5.76
C ASP A 199 7.85 19.04 5.00
N PRO A 200 8.15 19.18 3.69
CA PRO A 200 8.64 18.09 2.87
C PRO A 200 9.93 17.46 3.36
N GLU A 201 10.86 18.24 3.93
CA GLU A 201 12.14 17.71 4.40
C GLU A 201 11.94 16.83 5.64
N ALA A 202 11.21 17.32 6.63
CA ALA A 202 10.93 16.56 7.85
C ALA A 202 10.09 15.31 7.55
N ARG A 203 9.09 15.41 6.66
CA ARG A 203 8.26 14.26 6.28
C ARG A 203 9.04 13.24 5.46
N PHE A 204 9.91 13.68 4.54
CA PHE A 204 10.77 12.78 3.78
C PHE A 204 11.71 12.01 4.73
N ALA A 205 12.34 12.71 5.69
CA ALA A 205 13.18 12.09 6.71
C ALA A 205 12.44 11.03 7.54
N ALA A 206 11.16 11.25 7.86
CA ALA A 206 10.35 10.27 8.58
C ALA A 206 10.09 8.97 7.79
N TYR A 207 10.08 9.04 6.45
CA TYR A 207 9.91 7.86 5.58
C TYR A 207 11.24 7.24 5.13
N GLN A 208 12.37 7.86 5.47
CA GLN A 208 13.69 7.41 5.04
C GLN A 208 14.01 5.95 5.41
N PRO A 209 13.70 5.46 6.64
CA PRO A 209 13.91 4.05 6.97
C PRO A 209 13.13 3.09 6.06
N GLN A 210 11.89 3.44 5.68
CA GLN A 210 11.07 2.65 4.78
C GLN A 210 11.67 2.65 3.36
N LEU A 211 12.05 3.82 2.85
CA LEU A 211 12.65 3.95 1.52
C LEU A 211 14.00 3.24 1.44
N ALA A 212 14.81 3.30 2.50
CA ALA A 212 16.07 2.57 2.60
C ALA A 212 15.86 1.05 2.59
N ALA A 213 14.81 0.57 3.27
CA ALA A 213 14.43 -0.84 3.21
C ALA A 213 14.02 -1.25 1.79
N TYR A 214 13.22 -0.46 1.08
CA TYR A 214 12.91 -0.71 -0.33
C TYR A 214 14.16 -0.74 -1.21
N ALA A 215 15.06 0.24 -1.05
CA ALA A 215 16.31 0.30 -1.79
C ALA A 215 17.17 -0.96 -1.57
N ALA A 216 17.31 -1.40 -0.32
CA ALA A 216 18.04 -2.60 0.02
C ALA A 216 17.41 -3.86 -0.61
N MET A 217 16.06 -3.95 -0.61
CA MET A 217 15.36 -5.08 -1.23
C MET A 217 15.53 -5.10 -2.76
N VAL A 218 15.40 -3.93 -3.40
CA VAL A 218 15.62 -3.77 -4.84
C VAL A 218 17.06 -4.12 -5.21
N HIS A 219 18.04 -3.63 -4.46
CA HIS A 219 19.45 -3.92 -4.71
C HIS A 219 19.76 -5.42 -4.58
N ARG A 220 19.25 -6.10 -3.55
CA ARG A 220 19.43 -7.56 -3.41
C ARG A 220 18.80 -8.34 -4.56
N ARG A 221 17.66 -7.87 -5.08
CA ARG A 221 16.94 -8.53 -6.18
C ARG A 221 17.60 -8.30 -7.54
N TRP A 222 18.21 -7.13 -7.73
CA TRP A 222 18.90 -6.70 -8.96
C TRP A 222 20.23 -6.00 -8.62
N PRO A 223 21.27 -6.75 -8.21
CA PRO A 223 22.52 -6.17 -7.72
C PRO A 223 23.27 -5.38 -8.79
N ASP A 224 23.10 -5.75 -10.06
CA ASP A 224 23.76 -5.10 -11.20
C ASP A 224 23.08 -3.79 -11.62
N LYS A 225 21.90 -3.47 -11.05
CA LYS A 225 21.17 -2.24 -11.37
C LYS A 225 21.43 -1.17 -10.31
N LYS A 226 21.96 -0.04 -10.78
CA LYS A 226 22.15 1.15 -9.95
C LYS A 226 20.80 1.73 -9.52
N ILE A 227 20.66 2.12 -8.25
CA ILE A 227 19.52 2.90 -7.77
C ILE A 227 19.93 4.38 -7.77
N ASN A 228 19.34 5.18 -8.66
CA ASN A 228 19.68 6.58 -8.88
C ASN A 228 19.11 7.51 -7.80
N GLY A 229 18.03 7.11 -7.15
CA GLY A 229 17.40 7.93 -6.14
C GLY A 229 16.17 7.29 -5.52
N LEU A 230 15.63 8.01 -4.53
CA LEU A 230 14.41 7.70 -3.81
C LEU A 230 13.52 8.94 -3.87
N ALA A 231 12.25 8.77 -4.17
CA ALA A 231 11.32 9.88 -4.28
C ALA A 231 10.01 9.60 -3.55
N ILE A 232 9.39 10.68 -3.08
CA ILE A 232 8.02 10.66 -2.55
C ILE A 232 7.18 11.62 -3.36
N HIS A 233 6.09 11.11 -3.92
CA HIS A 233 5.04 11.89 -4.53
C HIS A 233 4.00 12.28 -3.46
N TRP A 234 3.97 13.55 -3.12
CA TRP A 234 3.03 14.16 -2.19
C TRP A 234 1.75 14.57 -2.92
N MET A 235 0.78 13.66 -2.98
CA MET A 235 -0.42 13.83 -3.80
C MET A 235 -1.30 14.99 -3.33
N SER A 236 -1.31 15.28 -2.02
CA SER A 236 -2.06 16.38 -1.42
C SER A 236 -1.47 17.76 -1.76
N GLU A 237 -0.19 17.80 -2.12
CA GLU A 237 0.55 19.01 -2.47
C GLU A 237 0.76 19.12 -3.99
N GLY A 238 0.63 18.01 -4.71
CA GLY A 238 0.92 17.94 -6.14
C GLY A 238 2.41 18.10 -6.43
N THR A 239 3.27 17.61 -5.55
CA THR A 239 4.74 17.75 -5.65
C THR A 239 5.46 16.41 -5.52
N LEU A 240 6.66 16.33 -6.09
CA LEU A 240 7.58 15.21 -5.95
C LEU A 240 8.82 15.70 -5.21
N SER A 241 9.19 15.05 -4.12
CA SER A 241 10.49 15.24 -3.47
C SER A 241 11.42 14.10 -3.83
N LEU A 242 12.63 14.41 -4.30
CA LEU A 242 13.64 13.48 -4.77
C LEU A 242 14.93 13.63 -3.98
N ALA A 243 15.37 12.54 -3.36
CA ALA A 243 16.71 12.39 -2.83
C ALA A 243 17.53 11.53 -3.79
N ARG A 244 18.58 12.12 -4.39
CA ARG A 244 19.53 11.36 -5.21
C ARG A 244 20.45 10.56 -4.32
N LEU A 245 20.69 9.30 -4.67
CA LEU A 245 21.64 8.46 -3.96
C LEU A 245 23.05 8.67 -4.54
N PRO A 246 24.09 8.83 -3.71
CA PRO A 246 25.45 8.81 -4.18
C PRO A 246 25.78 7.46 -4.82
N VAL A 247 26.68 7.45 -5.80
CA VAL A 247 27.05 6.27 -6.59
C VAL A 247 27.60 5.11 -5.73
N GLU A 248 28.03 5.36 -4.49
CA GLU A 248 28.80 4.42 -3.65
C GLU A 248 27.99 3.75 -2.51
N VAL A 249 26.70 4.04 -2.32
CA VAL A 249 26.00 3.73 -1.05
C VAL A 249 25.41 2.31 -0.95
N LEU A 250 25.48 1.48 -2.00
CA LEU A 250 24.82 0.17 -2.00
C LEU A 250 25.78 -1.03 -2.10
N ALA A 251 27.08 -0.84 -1.88
CA ALA A 251 28.06 -1.93 -1.82
C ALA A 251 28.06 -2.68 -0.47
#